data_AF-A0A7Y9NN56-F1
#
_entry.id   AF-A0A7Y9NN56-F1
#
_cell.length_a   1.000
_cell.length_b   1.000
_cell.length_c   1.000
_cell.angle_alpha   90.00
_cell.angle_beta   90.00
_cell.angle_gamma   90.00
#
_symmetry.space_group_name_H-M   'P 1'
#
loop_
_entity.id
_entity.type
_entity.pdbx_description
1 polymer ?
#
loop_
_entity_poly.entity_id
_entity_poly.type
_entity_poly.pdbx_seq_one_letter_code
_entity_poly.pdbx_strand_id
1 'polypeptide(L)'
;MFGASEEMRIEHLQNNAMELVHTLCSIIAQPVEVALRPAYGTRYYAVPVTFFSAAMMLILPGIIMLFSNFMHMIPLLNIPPTPGMFGLGDYAKVYFLIMAVHGVRLWRRMIHMENEIHSEYEGPALPFFQILPKGKSFGFVRIVLEPLLVLIVSIVLKDLFIAQPDLALYLKLAALALAVKGFIAWFRSWEFMRITIDTRNAAPVLAKLMDDQATEAELEPLHLASLPKNIDPEIRKATIAHIARNYMQE
;
A
#
# COMPACT_ATOMS: atom_id res chain seq x y z
N MET A 1 29.73 9.58 17.40
CA MET A 1 28.51 9.82 18.20
C MET A 1 27.45 10.36 17.23
N PHE A 2 26.89 9.45 16.42
CA PHE A 2 25.92 9.70 15.34
C PHE A 2 24.88 8.55 15.35
N GLY A 3 24.27 8.27 16.51
CA GLY A 3 23.41 7.10 16.69
C GLY A 3 21.93 7.48 16.63
N ALA A 4 21.36 7.85 17.77
CA ALA A 4 19.90 7.99 17.90
C ALA A 4 19.21 9.07 17.02
N SER A 5 19.86 10.20 16.71
CA SER A 5 19.21 11.26 15.92
C SER A 5 19.23 10.99 14.42
N GLU A 6 20.17 10.18 13.95
CA GLU A 6 20.32 9.83 12.54
C GLU A 6 19.48 8.60 12.21
N GLU A 7 19.41 7.61 13.11
CA GLU A 7 18.51 6.44 13.02
C GLU A 7 17.04 6.87 13.03
N MET A 8 16.63 7.70 14.00
CA MET A 8 15.28 8.28 14.04
C MET A 8 14.94 9.08 12.77
N ARG A 9 15.95 9.69 12.12
CA ARG A 9 15.78 10.42 10.85
C ARG A 9 15.62 9.46 9.65
N ILE A 10 16.34 8.34 9.64
CA ILE A 10 16.25 7.32 8.58
C ILE A 10 14.91 6.59 8.64
N GLU A 11 14.45 6.18 9.82
CA GLU A 11 13.13 5.55 9.99
C GLU A 11 11.99 6.48 9.60
N HIS A 12 12.04 7.74 10.02
CA HIS A 12 11.07 8.74 9.58
C HIS A 12 11.11 8.92 8.06
N LEU A 13 12.30 8.92 7.44
CA LEU A 13 12.45 9.04 6.00
C LEU A 13 11.90 7.81 5.27
N GLN A 14 12.16 6.60 5.78
CA GLN A 14 11.61 5.35 5.24
C GLN A 14 10.08 5.33 5.35
N ASN A 15 9.53 5.66 6.52
CA ASN A 15 8.08 5.71 6.74
C ASN A 15 7.40 6.73 5.83
N ASN A 16 7.99 7.92 5.69
CA ASN A 16 7.50 8.96 4.77
C ASN A 16 7.59 8.51 3.30
N ALA A 17 8.68 7.86 2.90
CA ALA A 17 8.85 7.33 1.54
C ALA A 17 7.81 6.23 1.25
N MET A 18 7.60 5.30 2.18
CA MET A 18 6.58 4.26 2.06
C MET A 18 5.18 4.86 1.98
N GLU A 19 4.87 5.88 2.80
CA GLU A 19 3.56 6.54 2.77
C GLU A 19 3.32 7.30 1.47
N LEU A 20 4.34 7.98 0.95
CA LEU A 20 4.28 8.65 -0.35
C LEU A 20 4.02 7.65 -1.47
N VAL A 21 4.81 6.57 -1.55
CA VAL A 21 4.64 5.53 -2.57
C VAL A 21 3.28 4.86 -2.43
N HIS A 22 2.87 4.51 -1.21
CA HIS A 22 1.56 3.92 -0.95
C HIS A 22 0.42 4.84 -1.39
N THR A 23 0.51 6.14 -1.10
CA THR A 23 -0.49 7.14 -1.52
C THR A 23 -0.56 7.28 -3.03
N LEU A 24 0.59 7.42 -3.71
CA LEU A 24 0.64 7.51 -5.17
C LEU A 24 0.10 6.26 -5.85
N CYS A 25 0.51 5.08 -5.36
CA CYS A 25 0.00 3.80 -5.86
C CYS A 25 -1.51 3.67 -5.62
N SER A 26 -2.02 4.13 -4.47
CA SER A 26 -3.44 4.14 -4.18
C SER A 26 -4.21 5.06 -5.14
N ILE A 27 -3.67 6.24 -5.46
CA ILE A 27 -4.30 7.16 -6.42
C ILE A 27 -4.42 6.52 -7.81
N ILE A 28 -3.34 5.89 -8.28
CA ILE A 28 -3.27 5.27 -9.60
C ILE A 28 -4.16 4.02 -9.67
N ALA A 29 -4.17 3.19 -8.62
CA ALA A 29 -4.87 1.92 -8.59
C ALA A 29 -6.37 2.04 -8.32
N GLN A 30 -6.82 3.07 -7.58
CA GLN A 30 -8.21 3.20 -7.13
C GLN A 30 -9.24 2.98 -8.25
N PRO A 31 -9.10 3.52 -9.48
CA PRO A 31 -10.10 3.33 -10.51
C PRO A 31 -10.34 1.87 -10.92
N VAL A 32 -9.31 1.04 -10.87
CA VAL A 32 -9.44 -0.42 -11.10
C VAL A 32 -9.92 -1.11 -9.82
N GLU A 33 -9.39 -0.67 -8.69
CA GLU A 33 -9.59 -1.31 -7.40
C GLU A 33 -11.04 -1.25 -6.92
N VAL A 34 -11.75 -0.15 -7.19
CA VAL A 34 -13.20 -0.04 -6.87
C VAL A 34 -14.03 -1.10 -7.58
N ALA A 35 -13.64 -1.49 -8.80
CA ALA A 35 -14.30 -2.57 -9.54
C ALA A 35 -13.99 -3.95 -8.96
N LEU A 36 -12.76 -4.15 -8.45
CA LEU A 36 -12.34 -5.39 -7.80
C LEU A 36 -12.94 -5.55 -6.39
N ARG A 37 -13.45 -4.47 -5.79
CA ARG A 37 -13.84 -4.41 -4.38
C ARG A 37 -15.25 -3.86 -4.19
N PRO A 38 -16.31 -4.52 -4.66
CA PRO A 38 -17.68 -4.00 -4.58
C PRO A 38 -18.12 -3.65 -3.14
N ALA A 39 -17.55 -4.32 -2.13
CA ALA A 39 -17.98 -4.24 -0.73
C ALA A 39 -16.97 -3.58 0.23
N TYR A 40 -16.04 -2.75 -0.25
CA TYR A 40 -15.11 -2.01 0.63
C TYR A 40 -15.84 -1.08 1.64
N GLY A 41 -15.19 -0.80 2.77
CA GLY A 41 -15.74 -0.02 3.89
C GLY A 41 -15.68 1.52 3.71
N THR A 42 -16.41 2.27 4.53
CA THR A 42 -16.52 3.75 4.41
C THR A 42 -15.21 4.51 4.54
N ARG A 43 -14.25 4.01 5.32
CA ARG A 43 -12.94 4.63 5.57
C ARG A 43 -11.80 3.92 4.81
N TYR A 44 -12.14 3.02 3.88
CA TYR A 44 -11.15 2.22 3.16
C TYR A 44 -10.23 3.08 2.28
N TYR A 45 -10.80 4.02 1.52
CA TYR A 45 -10.02 5.02 0.80
C TYR A 45 -9.89 6.29 1.63
N ALA A 46 -8.65 6.77 1.78
CA ALA A 46 -8.42 8.10 2.30
C ALA A 46 -9.05 9.15 1.36
N VAL A 47 -9.63 10.21 1.94
CA VAL A 47 -10.28 11.30 1.18
C VAL A 47 -9.34 11.92 0.13
N PRO A 48 -8.05 12.21 0.44
CA PRO A 48 -7.12 12.73 -0.56
C PRO A 48 -6.93 11.78 -1.75
N VAL A 49 -6.83 10.47 -1.50
CA VAL A 49 -6.67 9.46 -2.56
C VAL A 49 -7.87 9.51 -3.49
N THR A 50 -9.09 9.47 -2.95
CA THR A 50 -10.32 9.53 -3.76
C THR A 50 -10.41 10.82 -4.58
N PHE A 51 -10.07 11.96 -3.98
CA PHE A 51 -10.04 13.23 -4.68
C PHE A 51 -9.05 13.23 -5.83
N PHE A 52 -7.79 12.84 -5.59
CA PHE A 52 -6.75 12.84 -6.62
C PHE A 52 -6.99 11.77 -7.70
N SER A 53 -7.56 10.62 -7.36
CA SER A 53 -7.98 9.63 -8.36
C SER A 53 -9.11 10.15 -9.25
N ALA A 54 -10.10 10.83 -8.66
CA ALA A 54 -11.15 11.48 -9.45
C ALA A 54 -10.59 12.58 -10.35
N ALA A 55 -9.72 13.43 -9.83
CA ALA A 55 -9.04 14.47 -10.61
C ALA A 55 -8.20 13.86 -11.75
N MET A 56 -7.43 12.81 -11.47
CA MET A 56 -6.67 12.07 -12.48
C MET A 56 -7.59 11.54 -13.57
N MET A 57 -8.72 10.90 -13.22
CA MET A 57 -9.65 10.33 -14.20
C MET A 57 -10.44 11.37 -15.00
N LEU A 58 -10.55 12.62 -14.52
CA LEU A 58 -11.09 13.74 -15.29
C LEU A 58 -10.05 14.32 -16.26
N ILE A 59 -8.82 14.51 -15.78
CA ILE A 59 -7.79 15.27 -16.49
C ILE A 59 -7.02 14.39 -17.49
N LEU A 60 -6.65 13.17 -17.08
CA LEU A 60 -5.78 12.28 -17.85
C LEU A 60 -6.33 11.96 -19.25
N PRO A 61 -7.63 11.64 -19.45
CA PRO A 61 -8.17 11.44 -20.78
C PRO A 61 -8.02 12.67 -21.68
N GLY A 62 -8.21 13.87 -21.12
CA GLY A 62 -8.04 15.13 -21.85
C GLY A 62 -6.59 15.37 -22.27
N ILE A 63 -5.63 15.13 -21.38
CA ILE A 63 -4.20 15.24 -21.69
C ILE A 63 -3.79 14.26 -22.79
N ILE A 64 -4.21 12.99 -22.70
CA ILE A 64 -3.89 11.98 -23.70
C ILE A 64 -4.50 12.35 -25.06
N MET A 65 -5.75 12.80 -25.10
CA MET A 65 -6.40 13.24 -26.33
C MET A 65 -5.66 14.41 -26.98
N LEU A 66 -5.27 15.43 -26.21
CA LEU A 66 -4.50 16.58 -26.71
C LEU A 66 -3.14 16.14 -27.26
N PHE A 67 -2.44 15.25 -26.54
CA PHE A 67 -1.16 14.71 -26.97
C PHE A 67 -1.28 13.92 -28.28
N SER A 68 -2.25 13.02 -28.39
CA SER A 68 -2.52 12.27 -29.63
C SER A 68 -2.78 13.20 -30.81
N ASN A 69 -3.65 14.21 -30.63
CA ASN A 69 -3.94 15.19 -31.69
C ASN A 69 -2.69 15.97 -32.11
N PHE A 70 -1.89 16.43 -31.16
CA PHE A 70 -0.64 17.13 -31.45
C PHE A 70 0.32 16.25 -32.25
N MET A 71 0.46 14.99 -31.88
CA MET A 71 1.37 14.06 -32.56
C MET A 71 0.94 13.76 -33.99
N HIS A 72 -0.37 13.75 -34.29
CA HIS A 72 -0.89 13.64 -35.67
C HIS A 72 -0.68 14.90 -36.52
N MET A 73 -0.39 16.05 -35.91
CA MET A 73 -0.12 17.30 -36.65
C MET A 73 1.32 17.40 -37.14
N ILE A 74 2.24 16.52 -36.70
CA ILE A 74 3.64 16.53 -37.11
C ILE A 74 3.75 15.91 -38.52
N PRO A 75 4.07 16.68 -39.58
CA PRO A 75 3.93 16.22 -40.97
C PRO A 75 4.83 15.04 -41.35
N LEU A 76 5.93 14.85 -40.61
CA LEU A 76 6.91 13.78 -40.83
C LEU A 76 6.60 12.50 -40.03
N LEU A 77 5.57 12.54 -39.18
CA LEU A 77 5.23 11.48 -38.25
C LEU A 77 3.90 10.84 -38.64
N ASN A 78 3.95 9.81 -39.49
CA ASN A 78 2.77 9.02 -39.84
C ASN A 78 2.40 8.08 -38.68
N ILE A 79 1.65 8.60 -37.70
CA ILE A 79 1.08 7.78 -36.63
C ILE A 79 -0.20 7.13 -37.14
N PRO A 80 -0.29 5.79 -37.17
CA PRO A 80 -1.54 5.11 -37.50
C PRO A 80 -2.61 5.40 -36.44
N PRO A 81 -3.90 5.45 -36.81
CA PRO A 81 -4.97 5.66 -35.84
C PRO A 81 -4.92 4.60 -34.74
N THR A 82 -5.19 4.99 -33.50
CA THR A 82 -5.19 4.08 -32.35
C THR A 82 -6.30 3.03 -32.50
N PRO A 83 -5.95 1.75 -32.67
CA PRO A 83 -6.96 0.70 -32.80
C PRO A 83 -7.58 0.42 -31.41
N GLY A 84 -8.88 0.21 -31.34
CA GLY A 84 -9.58 -0.10 -30.09
C GLY A 84 -10.95 0.57 -29.98
N MET A 85 -11.94 -0.16 -29.47
CA MET A 85 -13.30 0.35 -29.30
C MET A 85 -13.44 1.35 -28.15
N PHE A 86 -12.73 1.12 -27.04
CA PHE A 86 -12.85 1.90 -25.81
C PHE A 86 -11.51 2.51 -25.40
N GLY A 87 -11.52 3.83 -25.20
CA GLY A 87 -10.35 4.59 -24.75
C GLY A 87 -10.36 4.89 -23.26
N LEU A 88 -9.36 5.63 -22.80
CA LEU A 88 -9.28 6.05 -21.40
C LEU A 88 -10.47 6.93 -20.98
N GLY A 89 -11.04 7.71 -21.90
CA GLY A 89 -12.24 8.51 -21.65
C GLY A 89 -13.49 7.67 -21.36
N ASP A 90 -13.66 6.53 -22.02
CA ASP A 90 -14.78 5.62 -21.74
C ASP A 90 -14.60 4.91 -20.42
N TYR A 91 -13.36 4.50 -20.12
CA TYR A 91 -13.02 3.94 -18.83
C TYR A 91 -13.26 4.94 -17.68
N ALA A 92 -12.96 6.23 -17.87
CA ALA A 92 -13.27 7.27 -16.90
C ALA A 92 -14.78 7.38 -16.61
N LYS A 93 -15.63 7.27 -17.64
CA LYS A 93 -17.10 7.23 -17.45
C LYS A 93 -17.52 6.03 -16.58
N VAL A 94 -16.98 4.85 -16.86
CA VAL A 94 -17.24 3.63 -16.08
C VAL A 94 -16.79 3.81 -14.63
N TYR A 95 -15.60 4.38 -14.41
CA TYR A 95 -15.11 4.71 -13.08
C TYR A 95 -16.08 5.63 -12.32
N PHE A 96 -16.53 6.73 -12.93
CA PHE A 96 -17.48 7.64 -12.27
C PHE A 96 -18.84 7.00 -12.00
N LEU A 97 -19.30 6.13 -12.90
CA LEU A 97 -20.53 5.36 -12.68
C LEU A 97 -20.40 4.42 -11.48
N ILE A 98 -19.29 3.67 -11.40
CA ILE A 98 -18.98 2.79 -10.27
C ILE A 98 -18.89 3.61 -8.98
N MET A 99 -18.17 4.74 -9.00
CA MET A 99 -18.06 5.64 -7.84
C MET A 99 -19.41 6.19 -7.39
N ALA A 100 -20.34 6.49 -8.30
CA ALA A 100 -21.69 6.92 -7.93
C ALA A 100 -22.48 5.80 -7.22
N VAL A 101 -22.41 4.57 -7.74
CA VAL A 101 -23.03 3.38 -7.12
C VAL A 101 -22.45 3.13 -5.73
N HIS A 102 -21.13 3.15 -5.60
CA HIS A 102 -20.46 3.03 -4.31
C HIS A 102 -20.79 4.20 -3.39
N GLY A 103 -20.85 5.42 -3.91
CA GLY A 103 -21.17 6.63 -3.15
C GLY A 103 -22.51 6.51 -2.43
N VAL A 104 -23.55 6.04 -3.13
CA VAL A 104 -24.88 5.80 -2.51
C VAL A 104 -24.79 4.72 -1.42
N ARG A 105 -24.07 3.61 -1.68
CA ARG A 105 -23.90 2.53 -0.69
C ARG A 105 -23.18 3.02 0.56
N LEU A 106 -22.07 3.73 0.40
CA LEU A 106 -21.24 4.22 1.49
C LEU A 106 -21.94 5.34 2.26
N TRP A 107 -22.61 6.26 1.58
CA TRP A 107 -23.40 7.31 2.21
C TRP A 107 -24.46 6.73 3.18
N ARG A 108 -25.18 5.68 2.75
CA ARG A 108 -26.12 4.97 3.63
C ARG A 108 -25.44 4.38 4.87
N ARG A 109 -24.22 3.83 4.73
CA ARG A 109 -23.43 3.31 5.87
C ARG A 109 -22.86 4.41 6.77
N MET A 110 -22.59 5.59 6.24
CA MET A 110 -22.17 6.73 7.04
C MET A 110 -23.30 7.24 7.93
N ILE A 111 -24.56 7.14 7.47
CA ILE A 111 -25.74 7.43 8.28
C ILE A 111 -26.00 6.32 9.29
N HIS A 112 -25.94 5.07 8.84
CA HIS A 112 -26.20 3.87 9.64
C HIS A 112 -24.91 3.08 9.91
N MET A 113 -24.06 3.63 10.78
CA MET A 113 -22.74 3.07 11.09
C MET A 113 -22.84 1.68 11.74
N GLU A 114 -23.93 1.39 12.44
CA GLU A 114 -24.22 0.08 13.04
C GLU A 114 -24.27 -1.08 12.03
N ASN A 115 -24.50 -0.77 10.75
CA ASN A 115 -24.55 -1.76 9.67
C ASN A 115 -23.18 -2.05 9.04
N GLU A 116 -22.10 -1.45 9.55
CA GLU A 116 -20.74 -1.65 9.08
C GLU A 116 -19.84 -2.24 10.17
N ILE A 117 -19.43 -3.50 9.99
CA ILE A 117 -18.56 -4.19 10.95
C ILE A 117 -17.13 -3.62 10.93
N HIS A 118 -16.61 -3.31 9.73
CA HIS A 118 -15.25 -2.80 9.55
C HIS A 118 -15.22 -1.67 8.51
N SER A 119 -14.95 -0.45 8.95
CA SER A 119 -14.92 0.73 8.06
C SER A 119 -13.65 0.82 7.23
N GLU A 120 -12.53 0.29 7.71
CA GLU A 120 -11.21 0.38 7.06
C GLU A 120 -10.89 -0.83 6.18
N TYR A 121 -11.83 -1.77 6.04
CA TYR A 121 -11.58 -3.03 5.37
C TYR A 121 -11.93 -2.99 3.88
N GLU A 122 -11.12 -3.67 3.05
CA GLU A 122 -11.25 -3.70 1.59
C GLU A 122 -12.41 -4.59 1.09
N GLY A 123 -13.06 -5.32 2.01
CA GLY A 123 -14.10 -6.29 1.71
C GLY A 123 -13.57 -7.66 1.29
N PRO A 124 -14.45 -8.63 1.00
CA PRO A 124 -14.05 -9.91 0.43
C PRO A 124 -13.51 -9.76 -1.00
N ALA A 125 -12.63 -10.67 -1.40
CA ALA A 125 -12.20 -10.78 -2.79
C ALA A 125 -13.35 -11.29 -3.68
N LEU A 126 -13.24 -11.07 -4.99
CA LEU A 126 -14.23 -11.58 -5.95
C LEU A 126 -14.34 -13.12 -5.86
N PRO A 127 -15.54 -13.72 -5.90
CA PRO A 127 -15.74 -15.13 -5.60
C PRO A 127 -14.91 -16.10 -6.44
N PHE A 128 -14.64 -15.78 -7.70
CA PHE A 128 -13.89 -16.66 -8.59
C PHE A 128 -12.42 -16.83 -8.18
N PHE A 129 -11.84 -15.91 -7.41
CA PHE A 129 -10.47 -16.08 -6.90
C PHE A 129 -10.37 -17.31 -6.00
N GLN A 130 -11.45 -17.72 -5.33
CA GLN A 130 -11.46 -18.87 -4.43
C GLN A 130 -11.18 -20.21 -5.15
N ILE A 131 -11.35 -20.24 -6.47
CA ILE A 131 -11.11 -21.43 -7.32
C ILE A 131 -9.63 -21.55 -7.68
N LEU A 132 -8.87 -20.45 -7.63
CA LEU A 132 -7.47 -20.41 -8.05
C LEU A 132 -6.53 -20.95 -6.96
N PRO A 133 -5.32 -21.44 -7.34
CA PRO A 133 -4.28 -21.79 -6.38
C PRO A 133 -3.98 -20.62 -5.45
N LYS A 134 -3.93 -20.92 -4.13
CA LYS A 134 -3.78 -19.91 -3.06
C LYS A 134 -4.87 -18.83 -3.01
N GLY A 135 -6.00 -19.04 -3.69
CA GLY A 135 -7.15 -18.14 -3.73
C GLY A 135 -7.88 -17.91 -2.40
N LYS A 136 -7.60 -18.74 -1.40
CA LYS A 136 -8.08 -18.57 -0.02
C LYS A 136 -7.18 -17.67 0.83
N SER A 137 -5.94 -17.41 0.40
CA SER A 137 -5.02 -16.52 1.10
C SER A 137 -5.33 -15.08 0.73
N PHE A 138 -5.81 -14.31 1.70
CA PHE A 138 -6.15 -12.90 1.50
C PHE A 138 -4.98 -12.11 0.90
N GLY A 139 -3.80 -12.18 1.52
CA GLY A 139 -2.61 -11.47 1.05
C GLY A 139 -2.18 -11.88 -0.36
N PHE A 140 -2.24 -13.18 -0.67
CA PHE A 140 -1.87 -13.66 -2.01
C PHE A 140 -2.86 -13.19 -3.08
N VAL A 141 -4.16 -13.16 -2.77
CA VAL A 141 -5.16 -12.64 -3.69
C VAL A 141 -4.92 -11.16 -3.98
N ARG A 142 -4.74 -10.33 -2.93
CA ARG A 142 -4.60 -8.88 -3.08
C ARG A 142 -3.27 -8.46 -3.73
N ILE A 143 -2.17 -9.13 -3.40
CA ILE A 143 -0.83 -8.74 -3.85
C ILE A 143 -0.49 -9.37 -5.21
N VAL A 144 -1.03 -10.56 -5.50
CA VAL A 144 -0.65 -11.33 -6.69
C VAL A 144 -1.82 -11.49 -7.65
N LEU A 145 -2.92 -12.14 -7.23
CA LEU A 145 -3.96 -12.55 -8.17
C LEU A 145 -4.75 -11.37 -8.75
N GLU A 146 -5.06 -10.35 -7.95
CA GLU A 146 -5.75 -9.14 -8.41
C GLU A 146 -4.92 -8.34 -9.42
N PRO A 147 -3.68 -7.93 -9.10
CA PRO A 147 -2.78 -7.32 -10.09
C PRO A 147 -2.60 -8.15 -11.35
N LEU A 148 -2.40 -9.47 -11.20
CA LEU A 148 -2.21 -10.37 -12.33
C LEU A 148 -3.46 -10.42 -13.21
N LEU A 149 -4.65 -10.47 -12.62
CA LEU A 149 -5.91 -10.41 -13.36
C LEU A 149 -5.99 -9.12 -14.18
N VAL A 150 -5.72 -7.97 -13.58
CA VAL A 150 -5.77 -6.66 -14.27
C VAL A 150 -4.76 -6.62 -15.42
N LEU A 151 -3.55 -7.14 -15.21
CA LEU A 151 -2.51 -7.22 -16.23
C LEU A 151 -2.95 -8.12 -17.41
N ILE A 152 -3.48 -9.31 -17.12
CA ILE A 152 -3.97 -10.24 -18.15
C ILE A 152 -5.14 -9.62 -18.90
N VAL A 153 -6.11 -9.04 -18.20
CA VAL A 153 -7.26 -8.37 -18.81
C VAL A 153 -6.79 -7.23 -19.72
N SER A 154 -5.81 -6.42 -19.30
CA SER A 154 -5.23 -5.37 -20.13
C SER A 154 -4.67 -5.90 -21.46
N ILE A 155 -3.92 -7.02 -21.41
CA ILE A 155 -3.33 -7.64 -22.59
C ILE A 155 -4.43 -8.19 -23.50
N VAL A 156 -5.34 -9.00 -22.96
CA VAL A 156 -6.43 -9.62 -23.72
C VAL A 156 -7.33 -8.58 -24.37
N LEU A 157 -7.74 -7.53 -23.63
CA LEU A 157 -8.58 -6.47 -24.19
C LEU A 157 -7.88 -5.69 -25.29
N LYS A 158 -6.56 -5.48 -25.19
CA LYS A 158 -5.78 -4.82 -26.24
C LYS A 158 -5.68 -5.69 -27.49
N ASP A 159 -5.33 -6.97 -27.33
CA ASP A 159 -5.11 -7.90 -28.44
C ASP A 159 -6.42 -8.23 -29.18
N LEU A 160 -7.56 -8.15 -28.49
CA LEU A 160 -8.90 -8.25 -29.09
C LEU A 160 -9.43 -6.93 -29.67
N PHE A 161 -8.63 -5.86 -29.69
CA PHE A 161 -9.03 -4.53 -30.15
C PHE A 161 -10.25 -3.93 -29.40
N ILE A 162 -10.46 -4.34 -28.15
CA ILE A 162 -11.51 -3.79 -27.28
C ILE A 162 -10.97 -2.53 -26.58
N ALA A 163 -9.78 -2.61 -26.00
CA ALA A 163 -9.12 -1.48 -25.34
C ALA A 163 -8.10 -0.80 -26.26
N GLN A 164 -8.13 0.53 -26.31
CA GLN A 164 -7.10 1.32 -26.98
C GLN A 164 -5.75 1.22 -26.24
N PRO A 165 -4.62 1.49 -26.91
CA PRO A 165 -3.28 1.30 -26.33
C PRO A 165 -3.01 2.10 -25.05
N ASP A 166 -3.58 3.30 -24.94
CA ASP A 166 -3.51 4.19 -23.78
C ASP A 166 -4.24 3.61 -22.57
N LEU A 167 -5.46 3.10 -22.76
CA LEU A 167 -6.22 2.41 -21.72
C LEU A 167 -5.49 1.15 -21.26
N ALA A 168 -4.99 0.34 -22.19
CA ALA A 168 -4.22 -0.85 -21.86
C ALA A 168 -2.96 -0.51 -21.05
N LEU A 169 -2.23 0.54 -21.43
CA LEU A 169 -1.06 1.02 -20.68
C LEU A 169 -1.45 1.46 -19.27
N TYR A 170 -2.52 2.26 -19.13
CA TYR A 170 -3.03 2.67 -17.83
C TYR A 170 -3.37 1.46 -16.94
N LEU A 171 -4.06 0.44 -17.47
CA LEU A 171 -4.40 -0.76 -16.71
C LEU A 171 -3.16 -1.54 -16.25
N LYS A 172 -2.09 -1.57 -17.05
CA LYS A 172 -0.81 -2.19 -16.65
C LYS A 172 -0.15 -1.43 -15.50
N LEU A 173 -0.17 -0.10 -15.56
CA LEU A 173 0.34 0.76 -14.49
C LEU A 173 -0.50 0.60 -13.22
N ALA A 174 -1.83 0.54 -13.35
CA ALA A 174 -2.73 0.30 -12.23
C ALA A 174 -2.53 -1.08 -11.60
N ALA A 175 -2.26 -2.13 -12.39
CA ALA A 175 -1.90 -3.44 -11.89
C ALA A 175 -0.62 -3.40 -11.04
N LEU A 176 0.45 -2.76 -11.55
CA LEU A 176 1.69 -2.59 -10.81
C LEU A 176 1.49 -1.78 -9.52
N ALA A 177 0.76 -0.67 -9.61
CA ALA A 177 0.42 0.16 -8.46
C ALA A 177 -0.36 -0.63 -7.40
N LEU A 178 -1.32 -1.46 -7.81
CA LEU A 178 -2.08 -2.31 -6.90
C LEU A 178 -1.18 -3.33 -6.19
N ALA A 179 -0.24 -3.95 -6.91
CA ALA A 179 0.73 -4.89 -6.33
C ALA A 179 1.65 -4.21 -5.31
N VAL A 180 2.20 -3.04 -5.65
CA VAL A 180 3.08 -2.27 -4.75
C VAL A 180 2.32 -1.78 -3.52
N LYS A 181 1.12 -1.22 -3.70
CA LYS A 181 0.23 -0.82 -2.60
C LYS A 181 -0.02 -1.99 -1.64
N GLY A 182 -0.45 -3.14 -2.18
CA GLY A 182 -0.73 -4.33 -1.40
C GLY A 182 0.50 -4.87 -0.67
N PHE A 183 1.66 -4.84 -1.34
CA PHE A 183 2.93 -5.24 -0.73
C PHE A 183 3.32 -4.32 0.43
N ILE A 184 3.21 -3.00 0.28
CA ILE A 184 3.52 -2.05 1.37
C ILE A 184 2.60 -2.27 2.57
N ALA A 185 1.30 -2.46 2.35
CA ALA A 185 0.34 -2.74 3.42
C ALA A 185 0.67 -4.04 4.17
N TRP A 186 1.06 -5.09 3.43
CA TRP A 186 1.53 -6.34 4.03
C TRP A 186 2.85 -6.16 4.79
N PHE A 187 3.81 -5.44 4.21
CA PHE A 187 5.12 -5.20 4.81
C PHE A 187 4.99 -4.46 6.15
N ARG A 188 4.16 -3.41 6.23
CA ARG A 188 3.88 -2.70 7.48
C ARG A 188 3.32 -3.61 8.57
N SER A 189 2.40 -4.49 8.19
CA SER A 189 1.82 -5.46 9.12
C SER A 189 2.86 -6.48 9.60
N TRP A 190 3.73 -6.93 8.69
CA TRP A 190 4.83 -7.84 8.99
C TRP A 190 5.89 -7.19 9.89
N GLU A 191 6.29 -5.95 9.59
CA GLU A 191 7.25 -5.15 10.35
C GLU A 191 6.75 -4.93 11.78
N PHE A 192 5.50 -4.50 11.95
CA PHE A 192 4.88 -4.35 13.27
C PHE A 192 4.90 -5.66 14.08
N MET A 193 4.54 -6.79 13.45
CA MET A 193 4.62 -8.09 14.11
C MET A 193 6.05 -8.45 14.49
N ARG A 194 7.03 -8.13 13.63
CA ARG A 194 8.44 -8.43 13.86
C ARG A 194 8.99 -7.64 15.04
N ILE A 195 8.77 -6.33 15.07
CA ILE A 195 9.13 -5.46 16.19
C ILE A 195 8.54 -6.01 17.50
N THR A 196 7.25 -6.35 17.50
CA THR A 196 6.57 -6.90 18.68
C THR A 196 7.22 -8.21 19.19
N ILE A 197 7.62 -9.10 18.28
CA ILE A 197 8.32 -10.35 18.63
C ILE A 197 9.71 -10.05 19.18
N ASP A 198 10.44 -9.13 18.57
CA ASP A 198 11.79 -8.76 18.97
C ASP A 198 11.77 -8.08 20.36
N THR A 199 10.85 -7.15 20.63
CA THR A 199 10.65 -6.58 21.96
C THR A 199 10.31 -7.64 23.00
N ARG A 200 9.43 -8.60 22.67
CA ARG A 200 9.07 -9.70 23.58
C ARG A 200 10.28 -10.55 23.94
N ASN A 201 11.19 -10.79 23.00
CA ASN A 201 12.39 -11.60 23.21
C ASN A 201 13.51 -10.83 23.94
N ALA A 202 13.61 -9.51 23.72
CA ALA A 202 14.60 -8.65 24.37
C ALA A 202 14.23 -8.32 25.82
N ALA A 203 12.94 -8.17 26.14
CA ALA A 203 12.49 -7.73 27.46
C ALA A 203 13.01 -8.58 28.65
N PRO A 204 13.03 -9.93 28.60
CA PRO A 204 13.59 -10.74 29.68
C PRO A 204 15.10 -10.53 29.88
N VAL A 205 15.86 -10.31 28.80
CA VAL A 205 17.30 -10.06 28.86
C VAL A 205 17.57 -8.70 29.51
N LEU A 206 16.80 -7.67 29.12
CA LEU A 206 16.88 -6.35 29.72
C LEU A 206 16.49 -6.36 31.21
N ALA A 207 15.50 -7.18 31.60
CA ALA A 207 15.13 -7.37 33.00
C ALA A 207 16.27 -8.01 33.80
N LYS A 208 16.89 -9.08 33.28
CA LYS A 208 18.07 -9.69 33.91
C LYS A 208 19.24 -8.72 34.03
N LEU A 209 19.45 -7.87 33.03
CA LEU A 209 20.49 -6.84 33.07
C LEU A 209 20.21 -5.81 34.18
N MET A 210 18.94 -5.51 34.44
CA MET A 210 18.51 -4.60 35.51
C MET A 210 18.87 -5.14 36.89
N ASP A 211 18.76 -6.47 37.05
CA ASP A 211 19.05 -7.19 38.29
C ASP A 211 20.52 -7.66 38.42
N ASP A 212 21.41 -7.29 37.49
CA ASP A 212 22.81 -7.75 37.40
C ASP A 212 22.98 -9.26 37.14
N GLN A 213 21.98 -9.90 36.55
CA GLN A 213 21.93 -11.35 36.33
C GLN A 213 22.12 -11.76 34.86
N ALA A 214 22.24 -10.80 33.95
CA ALA A 214 22.44 -11.08 32.54
C ALA A 214 23.88 -11.51 32.25
N THR A 215 24.04 -12.62 31.53
CA THR A 215 25.35 -13.08 31.06
C THR A 215 25.78 -12.32 29.80
N GLU A 216 27.08 -12.24 29.52
CA GLU A 216 27.58 -11.59 28.29
C GLU A 216 26.99 -12.22 27.02
N ALA A 217 26.84 -13.55 27.00
CA ALA A 217 26.24 -14.28 25.89
C ALA A 217 24.76 -13.93 25.67
N GLU A 218 24.02 -13.56 26.73
CA GLU A 218 22.64 -13.09 26.61
C GLU A 218 22.57 -11.63 26.13
N LEU A 219 23.59 -10.83 26.42
CA LEU A 219 23.68 -9.40 26.06
C LEU A 219 24.26 -9.16 24.67
N GLU A 220 25.03 -10.11 24.14
CA GLU A 220 25.70 -10.01 22.83
C GLU A 220 24.71 -9.81 21.65
N PRO A 221 23.56 -10.53 21.56
CA PRO A 221 22.58 -10.33 20.49
C PRO A 221 21.90 -8.95 20.52
N LEU A 222 21.95 -8.26 21.66
CA LEU A 222 21.44 -6.89 21.82
C LEU A 222 22.57 -5.85 21.75
N HIS A 223 23.79 -6.25 21.41
CA HIS A 223 24.97 -5.36 21.41
C HIS A 223 25.23 -4.68 22.77
N LEU A 224 24.78 -5.30 23.87
CA LEU A 224 24.90 -4.78 25.24
C LEU A 224 26.04 -5.44 26.04
N ALA A 225 26.75 -6.41 25.46
CA ALA A 225 27.79 -7.19 26.16
C ALA A 225 28.96 -6.33 26.68
N SER A 226 29.19 -5.16 26.06
CA SER A 226 30.26 -4.22 26.44
C SER A 226 29.83 -3.18 27.48
N LEU A 227 28.60 -3.26 28.03
CA LEU A 227 28.18 -2.35 29.09
C LEU A 227 29.08 -2.52 30.33
N PRO A 228 29.58 -1.42 30.92
CA PRO A 228 30.39 -1.49 32.14
C PRO A 228 29.59 -2.21 33.24
N LYS A 229 30.17 -3.22 33.88
CA LYS A 229 29.46 -3.97 34.94
C LYS A 229 29.45 -3.23 36.28
N ASN A 230 30.50 -2.44 36.53
CA ASN A 230 30.69 -1.65 37.75
C ASN A 230 30.00 -0.28 37.70
N ILE A 231 28.71 -0.23 37.37
CA ILE A 231 27.90 1.00 37.44
C ILE A 231 27.04 0.98 38.70
N ASP A 232 26.82 2.17 39.26
CA ASP A 232 25.86 2.35 40.35
C ASP A 232 24.47 1.80 39.95
N PRO A 233 23.75 1.10 40.86
CA PRO A 233 22.45 0.48 40.55
C PRO A 233 21.40 1.46 40.00
N GLU A 234 21.37 2.70 40.47
CA GLU A 234 20.41 3.71 39.99
C GLU A 234 20.78 4.21 38.60
N ILE A 235 22.08 4.38 38.32
CA ILE A 235 22.58 4.69 36.97
C ILE A 235 22.26 3.54 36.00
N ARG A 236 22.46 2.29 36.43
CA ARG A 236 22.17 1.09 35.63
C ARG A 236 20.68 1.03 35.26
N LYS A 237 19.78 1.21 36.24
CA LYS A 237 18.33 1.27 35.98
C LYS A 237 17.97 2.38 34.99
N ALA A 238 18.56 3.57 35.14
CA ALA A 238 18.32 4.69 34.24
C ALA A 238 18.81 4.39 32.81
N THR A 239 20.00 3.80 32.66
CA THR A 239 20.56 3.38 31.37
C THR A 239 19.70 2.32 30.70
N ILE A 240 19.24 1.30 31.44
CA ILE A 240 18.38 0.25 30.90
C ILE A 240 17.00 0.79 30.55
N ALA A 241 16.43 1.68 31.36
CA ALA A 241 15.17 2.34 31.03
C ALA A 241 15.30 3.21 29.76
N HIS A 242 16.46 3.82 29.52
CA HIS A 242 16.74 4.53 28.27
C HIS A 242 16.86 3.57 27.08
N ILE A 243 17.64 2.50 27.23
CA ILE A 243 17.83 1.45 26.21
C ILE A 243 16.48 0.80 25.83
N ALA A 244 15.69 0.41 26.84
CA ALA A 244 14.38 -0.20 26.63
C ALA A 244 13.40 0.72 25.90
N ARG A 245 13.48 2.04 26.11
CA ARG A 245 12.66 2.99 25.34
C ARG A 245 13.11 3.06 23.88
N ASN A 246 14.41 3.05 23.62
CA ASN A 246 14.92 3.10 22.24
C ASN A 246 14.54 1.82 21.48
N TYR A 247 14.70 0.63 22.09
CA TYR A 247 14.26 -0.66 21.51
C TYR A 247 12.73 -0.82 21.37
N MET A 248 11.93 0.04 21.99
CA MET A 248 10.47 0.06 21.83
C MET A 248 10.01 1.13 20.82
N GLN A 249 10.92 2.00 20.36
CA GLN A 249 10.65 3.05 19.38
C GLN A 249 11.15 2.69 17.98
N GLU A 250 12.14 1.79 17.88
CA GLU A 250 12.52 1.04 16.67
C GLU A 250 11.47 -0.01 16.29
#